data_AF-A0A1S8LRG5-F1
#
_entry.id   AF-A0A1S8LRG5-F1
#
_cell.length_a   1.000
_cell.length_b   1.000
_cell.length_c   1.000
_cell.angle_alpha   90.00
_cell.angle_beta   90.00
_cell.angle_gamma   90.00
#
_symmetry.space_group_name_H-M   'P 1'
#
loop_
_entity.id
_entity.type
_entity.pdbx_description
1 polymer ?
#
loop_
_entity_poly.entity_id
_entity_poly.type
_entity_poly.pdbx_seq_one_letter_code
_entity_poly.pdbx_strand_id
1 'polypeptide(L)' 'MGEKAILTTLVRIKGSSEGVVSVKSREPIDKDLFIECSRALSRLYVGIPIKCGDLICQNILNTGVDIIATKNIKRK' A
#
# COMPACT_ATOMS: atom_id res chain seq x y z
N MET A 1 -15.37 -18.12 -8.50
CA MET A 1 -14.14 -18.15 -7.69
C MET A 1 -13.31 -16.97 -8.16
N GLY A 2 -13.18 -15.91 -7.35
CA GLY A 2 -12.50 -14.67 -7.74
C GLY A 2 -11.04 -14.93 -8.11
N GLU A 3 -10.56 -14.25 -9.15
CA GLU A 3 -9.16 -14.35 -9.57
C GLU A 3 -8.30 -13.57 -8.56
N LYS A 4 -7.28 -14.22 -7.99
CA LYS A 4 -6.36 -13.55 -7.07
C LYS A 4 -5.19 -12.94 -7.84
N ALA A 5 -4.82 -11.72 -7.49
CA ALA A 5 -3.67 -11.03 -8.09
C ALA A 5 -2.97 -10.15 -7.05
N ILE A 6 -1.75 -9.72 -7.38
CA ILE A 6 -1.03 -8.75 -6.55
C ILE A 6 -1.67 -7.37 -6.74
N LEU A 7 -2.31 -6.86 -5.69
CA LEU A 7 -2.74 -5.47 -5.64
C LEU A 7 -1.52 -4.56 -5.72
N THR A 8 -1.56 -3.61 -6.65
CA THR A 8 -0.58 -2.52 -6.76
C THR A 8 -1.33 -1.19 -6.76
N THR A 9 -0.99 -0.28 -5.86
CA THR A 9 -1.67 1.02 -5.73
C THR A 9 -0.73 2.07 -5.16
N LEU A 10 -1.26 3.25 -4.86
CA LEU A 10 -0.54 4.40 -4.34
C LEU A 10 -1.10 4.80 -2.96
N VAL A 11 -0.21 5.20 -2.06
CA VAL A 11 -0.57 5.75 -0.75
C VAL A 11 0.01 7.15 -0.60
N ARG A 12 -0.73 8.04 0.06
CA ARG A 12 -0.27 9.42 0.29
C ARG A 12 0.79 9.45 1.37
N ILE A 13 1.77 10.32 1.19
CA ILE A 13 2.87 10.50 2.13
C ILE A 13 2.93 11.95 2.61
N LYS A 14 3.13 12.13 3.92
CA LYS A 14 3.32 13.45 4.52
C LYS A 14 4.81 13.80 4.52
N GLY A 15 5.11 15.05 4.13
CA GLY A 15 6.47 15.60 4.21
C GLY A 15 7.41 15.22 3.07
N SER A 16 6.92 14.62 1.98
CA SER A 16 7.71 14.37 0.77
C SER A 16 7.29 15.29 -0.38
N SER A 17 8.23 15.55 -1.30
CA SER A 17 7.96 16.30 -2.55
C SER A 17 7.13 15.51 -3.56
N GLU A 18 7.13 14.17 -3.50
CA GLU A 18 6.38 13.31 -4.42
C GLU A 18 4.90 13.18 -4.02
N GLY A 19 4.55 13.41 -2.75
CA GLY A 19 3.17 13.40 -2.23
C GLY A 19 2.51 12.01 -2.15
N VAL A 20 2.99 11.02 -2.90
CA VAL A 20 2.56 9.61 -2.86
C VAL A 20 3.74 8.63 -2.96
N VAL A 21 3.52 7.39 -2.53
CA VAL A 21 4.46 6.27 -2.69
C VAL A 21 3.73 5.06 -3.29
N SER A 22 4.43 4.32 -4.14
CA SER A 22 3.92 3.05 -4.70
C SER A 22 3.97 1.94 -3.66
N VAL A 23 2.87 1.22 -3.55
CA VAL A 23 2.71 0.09 -2.64
C VAL A 23 2.16 -1.12 -3.36
N LYS A 24 2.46 -2.30 -2.85
CA LYS A 24 1.89 -3.56 -3.31
C LYS A 24 1.45 -4.42 -2.14
N SER A 25 0.51 -5.32 -2.39
CA SER A 25 0.24 -6.44 -1.49
C SER A 25 1.43 -7.40 -1.44
N ARG A 26 1.69 -7.97 -0.27
CA ARG A 26 2.72 -8.98 -0.06
C ARG A 26 2.35 -10.30 -0.74
N GLU A 27 1.06 -10.61 -0.79
CA GLU A 27 0.50 -11.84 -1.35
C GLU A 27 -0.72 -11.54 -2.24
N PRO A 28 -1.12 -12.46 -3.14
CA PRO A 28 -2.29 -12.25 -3.98
C PRO A 28 -3.58 -12.10 -3.17
N ILE A 29 -4.30 -11.01 -3.39
CA ILE A 29 -5.64 -10.79 -2.81
C ILE A 29 -6.70 -10.94 -3.90
N ASP A 30 -7.94 -11.16 -3.49
CA ASP A 30 -9.07 -11.24 -4.42
C ASP A 30 -9.25 -9.90 -5.16
N LYS A 31 -9.38 -9.96 -6.49
CA LYS A 31 -9.62 -8.76 -7.33
C LYS A 31 -10.87 -7.99 -6.92
N ASP A 32 -11.87 -8.67 -6.37
CA ASP A 32 -13.10 -8.02 -5.89
C ASP A 32 -12.82 -7.02 -4.75
N LEU A 33 -11.75 -7.24 -3.99
CA LEU A 33 -11.33 -6.36 -2.89
C LEU A 33 -10.42 -5.21 -3.33
N PHE A 34 -9.95 -5.18 -4.58
CA PHE A 34 -8.96 -4.18 -5.01
C PHE A 34 -9.48 -2.75 -4.87
N ILE A 35 -10.74 -2.54 -5.24
CA ILE A 35 -11.39 -1.22 -5.17
C ILE A 35 -11.49 -0.77 -3.71
N GLU A 36 -11.92 -1.66 -2.81
CA GLU A 36 -12.05 -1.34 -1.39
C GLU A 36 -10.69 -1.10 -0.73
N CYS A 37 -9.70 -1.94 -1.01
CA CYS A 37 -8.32 -1.75 -0.54
C CYS A 37 -7.78 -0.39 -0.99
N SER A 38 -7.97 -0.02 -2.26
CA SER A 38 -7.52 1.27 -2.77
C SER A 38 -8.25 2.44 -2.10
N ARG A 39 -9.55 2.31 -1.81
CA ARG A 39 -10.31 3.34 -1.07
C ARG A 39 -9.79 3.49 0.37
N ALA A 40 -9.52 2.40 1.07
CA ALA A 40 -8.95 2.43 2.41
C ALA A 40 -7.56 3.09 2.42
N LEU A 41 -6.70 2.68 1.49
CA LEU A 41 -5.33 3.21 1.34
C LEU A 41 -5.30 4.69 0.93
N SER A 42 -6.28 5.16 0.16
CA SER A 42 -6.37 6.57 -0.26
C SER A 42 -6.54 7.56 0.91
N ARG A 43 -7.06 7.09 2.04
CA ARG A 43 -7.29 7.87 3.27
C ARG A 43 -6.10 7.82 4.23
N LEU A 44 -5.16 6.89 4.01
CA LEU A 44 -3.96 6.74 4.82
C LEU A 44 -2.90 7.76 4.38
N TYR A 45 -2.19 8.29 5.38
CA TYR A 45 -1.04 9.16 5.20
C TYR A 45 0.15 8.55 5.91
N VAL A 46 1.19 8.20 5.16
CA VAL A 46 2.39 7.55 5.71
C VAL A 46 3.47 8.61 5.93
N GLY A 47 4.16 8.51 7.07
CA GLY A 47 5.32 9.36 7.37
C GLY A 47 6.58 8.87 6.66
N ILE A 48 7.52 9.79 6.47
CA ILE A 48 8.88 9.47 5.96
C ILE A 48 9.88 9.33 7.13
N PRO A 49 10.99 8.58 7.00
CA PRO A 49 11.45 7.87 5.80
C PRO A 49 10.71 6.55 5.56
N ILE A 50 10.63 6.14 4.28
CA ILE A 50 10.06 4.86 3.86
C ILE A 50 11.12 4.11 3.05
N LYS A 51 11.28 2.81 3.29
CA LYS A 51 12.13 1.92 2.51
C LYS A 51 11.27 0.94 1.71
N CYS A 52 11.84 0.43 0.62
CA CYS A 52 11.25 -0.68 -0.11
C CYS A 52 11.15 -1.90 0.83
N GLY A 53 9.96 -2.50 0.90
CA GLY A 53 9.63 -3.57 1.83
C GLY A 53 9.03 -3.10 3.16
N ASP A 54 8.99 -1.79 3.43
CA ASP A 54 8.35 -1.29 4.66
C ASP A 54 6.86 -1.61 4.67
N LEU A 55 6.38 -2.03 5.84
CA LEU A 55 4.98 -2.31 6.10
C LEU A 55 4.19 -1.01 6.20
N ILE A 56 3.26 -0.81 5.26
CA ILE A 56 2.42 0.38 5.18
C ILE A 56 1.07 0.16 5.88
N CYS A 57 0.48 -1.00 5.66
CA CYS A 57 -0.77 -1.39 6.31
C CYS A 57 -0.74 -2.88 6.56
N GLN A 58 -0.89 -3.28 7.82
CA GLN A 58 -0.97 -4.67 8.22
C GLN A 58 -2.40 -5.18 8.04
N ASN A 59 -2.56 -6.41 7.55
CA ASN A 59 -3.85 -7.09 7.45
C ASN A 59 -4.96 -6.24 6.81
N ILE A 60 -4.77 -5.83 5.55
CA ILE A 60 -5.70 -4.93 4.85
C ILE A 60 -7.09 -5.57 4.76
N LEU A 61 -8.13 -4.85 5.20
CA LEU A 61 -9.53 -5.32 5.21
C LEU A 61 -9.72 -6.70 5.89
N ASN A 62 -8.90 -7.03 6.87
CA ASN A 62 -8.94 -8.33 7.56
C ASN A 62 -8.74 -9.55 6.63
N THR A 63 -8.00 -9.38 5.53
CA THR A 63 -7.71 -10.44 4.55
C THR A 63 -6.57 -11.38 4.96
N GLY A 64 -5.81 -11.03 6.01
CA GLY A 64 -4.56 -11.64 6.40
C GLY A 64 -3.34 -11.15 5.61
N VAL A 65 -3.53 -10.25 4.64
CA VAL A 65 -2.46 -9.80 3.73
C VAL A 65 -1.97 -8.39 4.06
N ASP A 66 -0.66 -8.23 4.02
CA ASP A 66 0.02 -6.96 4.28
C ASP A 66 0.25 -6.14 3.01
N ILE A 67 0.27 -4.82 3.16
CA ILE A 67 0.64 -3.86 2.11
C ILE A 67 2.03 -3.31 2.42
N ILE A 68 2.93 -3.41 1.45
CA ILE A 68 4.32 -2.99 1.56
C ILE A 68 4.68 -1.92 0.53
N ALA A 69 5.61 -1.04 0.88
CA ALA A 69 6.15 -0.06 -0.06
C ALA A 69 7.10 -0.72 -1.07
N THR A 70 7.09 -0.23 -2.31
CA THR A 70 7.99 -0.71 -3.38
C THR A 70 9.09 0.30 -3.73
N LYS A 71 9.09 1.47 -3.09
CA LYS A 71 10.03 2.55 -3.36
C LYS A 71 10.60 3.11 -2.07
N ASN A 72 11.86 3.55 -2.13
CA ASN A 72 12.51 4.25 -1.04
C ASN A 72 12.20 5.75 -1.12
N ILE A 73 11.72 6.33 -0.02
CA ILE A 73 11.52 7.76 0.16
C ILE A 73 12.40 8.24 1.32
N LYS A 74 13.36 9.12 1.02
CA LYS A 74 14.26 9.70 2.02
C LYS A 74 13.66 10.96 2.61
N ARG A 75 14.03 11.27 3.87
CA ARG A 75 13.86 12.62 4.41
C ARG A 75 14.83 13.56 3.70
N LYS A 76 14.35 14.76 3.37
CA LYS A 76 15.19 15.86 2.91
C LYS A 76 15.88 16.50 4.10
#